data_AF-A0A520WI25-F1
#
_entry.id   AF-A0A520WI25-F1
#
_cell.length_a   1.000
_cell.length_b   1.000
_cell.length_c   1.000
_cell.angle_alpha   90.00
_cell.angle_beta   90.00
_cell.angle_gamma   90.00
#
_symmetry.space_group_name_H-M   'P 1'
#
loop_
_entity.id
_entity.type
_entity.pdbx_description
1 polymer ?
#
loop_
_entity_poly.entity_id
_entity_poly.type
_entity_poly.pdbx_seq_one_letter_code
_entity_poly.pdbx_strand_id
1 'polypeptide(L)'
;MRIMKTSIKMMNRLQAMTRYLYPKKQYIPYCLLILRIVPSVMMVYKHGWNKIAAGHEKWARLGSALTDFIGLEFMNVFFGFMAALSESIGMIFVLLGLFMRPAAFLLLFTMFVASINHLVDGTFPELAIMYFIVMLVLFICGPGKLSLDYYYFSKKD
;
A
#
# COMPACT_ATOMS: atom_id res chain seq x y z
N MET A 1 39.44 5.13 39.72
CA MET A 1 37.99 5.01 40.03
C MET A 1 37.08 6.08 39.38
N ARG A 2 37.51 7.36 39.25
CA ARG A 2 36.67 8.46 38.70
C ARG A 2 36.34 8.33 37.21
N ILE A 3 37.34 7.96 36.38
CA ILE A 3 37.20 7.81 34.92
C ILE A 3 36.18 6.73 34.53
N MET A 4 36.15 5.62 35.27
CA MET A 4 35.23 4.51 35.04
C MET A 4 33.76 4.90 35.28
N LYS A 5 33.47 5.72 36.31
CA LYS A 5 32.11 6.23 36.58
C LYS A 5 31.60 7.16 35.48
N THR A 6 32.48 7.97 34.89
CA THR A 6 32.13 8.88 33.79
C THR A 6 31.81 8.10 32.51
N SER A 7 32.60 7.07 32.20
CA SER A 7 32.39 6.18 31.06
C SER A 7 31.05 5.43 31.16
N ILE A 8 30.72 4.86 32.34
CA ILE A 8 29.44 4.16 32.55
C ILE A 8 28.25 5.12 32.42
N LYS A 9 28.35 6.35 32.95
CA LYS A 9 27.29 7.37 32.83
C LYS A 9 27.06 7.77 31.37
N MET A 10 28.12 7.88 30.58
CA MET A 10 28.03 8.16 29.14
C MET A 10 27.38 7.00 28.40
N MET A 11 27.78 5.76 28.68
CA MET A 11 27.22 4.56 28.05
C MET A 11 25.72 4.40 28.36
N ASN A 12 25.28 4.65 29.59
CA ASN A 12 23.86 4.63 29.95
C ASN A 12 23.05 5.69 29.20
N ARG A 13 23.64 6.89 28.96
CA ARG A 13 23.00 7.94 28.14
C ARG A 13 22.88 7.52 26.68
N LEU A 14 23.94 6.93 26.12
CA LEU A 14 23.92 6.41 24.74
C LEU A 14 22.90 5.27 24.58
N GLN A 15 22.79 4.38 25.56
CA GLN A 15 21.76 3.34 25.58
C GLN A 15 20.34 3.90 25.68
N ALA A 16 20.13 4.96 26.48
CA ALA A 16 18.84 5.64 26.54
C ALA A 16 18.48 6.32 25.22
N MET A 17 19.44 7.00 24.58
CA MET A 17 19.26 7.65 23.28
C MET A 17 18.97 6.63 22.17
N THR A 18 19.72 5.53 22.12
CA THR A 18 19.48 4.47 21.13
C THR A 18 18.15 3.78 21.35
N ARG A 19 17.71 3.55 22.59
CA ARG A 19 16.37 3.00 22.88
C ARG A 19 15.23 3.95 22.47
N TYR A 20 15.47 5.26 22.48
CA TYR A 20 14.51 6.26 22.00
C TYR A 20 14.47 6.32 20.46
N LEU A 21 15.65 6.27 19.81
CA LEU A 21 15.77 6.35 18.34
C LEU A 21 15.34 5.07 17.62
N TYR A 22 15.58 3.89 18.23
CA TYR A 22 15.24 2.60 17.64
C TYR A 22 14.05 1.98 18.38
N PRO A 23 12.82 2.15 17.83
CA PRO A 23 11.62 1.62 18.47
C PRO A 23 11.69 0.10 18.59
N LYS A 24 11.14 -0.43 19.69
CA LYS A 24 11.08 -1.88 19.92
C LYS A 24 10.33 -2.57 18.77
N LYS A 25 10.81 -3.74 18.34
CA LYS A 25 10.17 -4.57 17.30
C LYS A 25 8.67 -4.86 17.56
N GLN A 26 8.22 -4.78 18.81
CA GLN A 26 6.83 -4.94 19.20
C GLN A 26 5.86 -3.93 18.54
N TYR A 27 6.36 -2.78 18.05
CA TYR A 27 5.53 -1.75 17.43
C TYR A 27 5.28 -1.98 15.93
N ILE A 28 6.11 -2.80 15.28
CA ILE A 28 6.03 -3.07 13.83
C ILE A 28 4.63 -3.54 13.39
N PRO A 29 3.95 -4.47 14.10
CA PRO A 29 2.60 -4.91 13.71
C PRO A 29 1.57 -3.77 13.73
N TYR A 30 1.68 -2.84 14.69
CA TYR A 30 0.80 -1.68 14.78
C TYR A 30 1.08 -0.67 13.66
N CYS A 31 2.35 -0.43 13.33
CA CYS A 31 2.74 0.42 12.19
C CYS A 31 2.19 -0.13 10.87
N LEU A 32 2.33 -1.44 10.63
CA LEU A 32 1.78 -2.10 9.43
C LEU A 32 0.25 -2.12 9.42
N LEU A 33 -0.40 -2.14 10.59
CA LEU A 33 -1.86 -2.03 10.67
C LEU A 33 -2.33 -0.63 10.26
N ILE A 34 -1.72 0.42 10.81
CA ILE A 34 -2.04 1.82 10.45
C ILE A 34 -1.78 2.05 8.96
N LEU A 35 -0.63 1.57 8.46
CA LEU A 35 -0.24 1.68 7.06
C LEU A 35 -1.20 0.94 6.12
N ARG A 36 -1.94 -0.08 6.60
CA ARG A 36 -3.02 -0.70 5.82
C ARG A 36 -4.32 0.09 5.92
N ILE A 37 -4.76 0.42 7.13
CA ILE A 37 -6.10 0.99 7.36
C ILE A 37 -6.25 2.34 6.67
N VAL A 38 -5.33 3.27 6.92
CA VAL A 38 -5.45 4.65 6.45
C VAL A 38 -5.56 4.76 4.92
N PRO A 39 -4.61 4.24 4.13
CA PRO A 39 -4.72 4.34 2.67
C PRO A 39 -5.87 3.50 2.11
N SER A 40 -6.21 2.36 2.73
CA SER A 40 -7.32 1.53 2.24
C SER A 40 -8.66 2.24 2.38
N VAL A 41 -8.94 2.83 3.55
CA VAL A 41 -10.18 3.58 3.77
C VAL A 41 -10.25 4.78 2.83
N MET A 42 -9.15 5.53 2.69
CA MET A 42 -9.11 6.70 1.80
C MET A 42 -9.32 6.32 0.33
N MET A 43 -8.69 5.25 -0.15
CA MET A 43 -8.83 4.78 -1.53
C MET A 43 -10.26 4.30 -1.82
N VAL A 44 -10.83 3.47 -0.95
CA VAL A 44 -12.20 2.96 -1.11
C VAL A 44 -13.22 4.09 -1.14
N TYR A 45 -13.07 5.07 -0.23
CA TYR A 45 -14.02 6.18 -0.09
C TYR A 45 -13.94 7.16 -1.26
N LYS A 46 -12.72 7.57 -1.67
CA LYS A 46 -12.56 8.59 -2.72
C LYS A 46 -12.65 8.04 -4.13
N HIS A 47 -12.12 6.83 -4.36
CA HIS A 47 -11.91 6.33 -5.71
C HIS A 47 -12.64 5.02 -5.97
N GLY A 48 -12.62 4.08 -5.03
CA GLY A 48 -13.15 2.75 -5.24
C GLY A 48 -14.63 2.72 -5.63
N TRP A 49 -15.51 3.10 -4.69
CA TRP A 49 -16.95 2.82 -4.84
C TRP A 49 -17.57 3.43 -6.11
N ASN A 50 -17.20 4.66 -6.43
CA ASN A 50 -17.71 5.35 -7.60
C ASN A 50 -17.16 4.78 -8.92
N LYS A 51 -15.96 4.18 -8.92
CA LYS A 51 -15.34 3.58 -10.11
C LYS A 51 -15.87 2.19 -10.40
N ILE A 52 -16.14 1.38 -9.38
CA ILE A 52 -16.70 0.04 -9.60
C ILE A 52 -18.18 0.08 -9.99
N ALA A 53 -18.94 1.10 -9.58
CA ALA A 53 -20.33 1.29 -10.01
C ALA A 53 -20.47 2.09 -11.32
N ALA A 54 -19.35 2.47 -11.94
CA ALA A 54 -19.29 3.43 -13.03
C ALA A 54 -19.83 2.96 -14.39
N GLY A 55 -19.92 1.63 -14.58
CA GLY A 55 -20.37 0.99 -15.82
C GLY A 55 -19.31 0.94 -16.93
N HIS A 56 -19.70 0.33 -18.05
CA HIS A 56 -18.82 -0.04 -19.16
C HIS A 56 -18.03 1.13 -19.76
N GLU A 57 -18.68 2.27 -20.00
CA GLU A 57 -18.06 3.43 -20.67
C GLU A 57 -16.93 4.04 -19.83
N LYS A 58 -17.14 4.17 -18.52
CA LYS A 58 -16.11 4.68 -17.61
C LYS A 58 -14.98 3.67 -17.42
N TRP A 59 -15.27 2.37 -17.41
CA TRP A 59 -14.21 1.35 -17.40
C TRP A 59 -13.38 1.39 -18.69
N ALA A 60 -14.00 1.54 -19.85
CA ALA A 60 -13.27 1.70 -21.10
C ALA A 60 -12.29 2.90 -21.03
N ARG A 61 -12.75 4.04 -20.50
CA ARG A 61 -11.91 5.22 -20.31
C ARG A 61 -10.80 5.02 -19.27
N LEU A 62 -11.05 4.27 -18.20
CA LEU A 62 -10.00 3.95 -17.23
C LEU A 62 -8.93 3.03 -17.82
N GLY A 63 -9.35 2.04 -18.61
CA GLY A 63 -8.44 1.09 -19.21
C GLY A 63 -7.61 1.68 -20.35
N SER A 64 -8.13 2.70 -21.06
CA SER A 64 -7.40 3.40 -22.12
C SER A 64 -6.03 3.89 -21.64
N ALA A 65 -5.96 4.37 -20.39
CA ALA A 65 -4.71 4.79 -19.76
C ALA A 65 -3.61 3.71 -19.67
N LEU A 66 -3.93 2.42 -19.83
CA LEU A 66 -2.95 1.34 -20.00
C LEU A 66 -2.88 0.88 -21.45
N THR A 67 -4.03 0.60 -22.05
CA THR A 67 -4.15 -0.04 -23.36
C THR A 67 -3.61 0.83 -24.48
N ASP A 68 -3.66 2.15 -24.34
CA ASP A 68 -3.11 3.09 -25.33
C ASP A 68 -1.58 3.00 -25.39
N PHE A 69 -0.92 2.63 -24.27
CA PHE A 69 0.52 2.38 -24.23
C PHE A 69 0.92 1.03 -24.86
N ILE A 70 0.07 0.01 -24.71
CA ILE A 70 0.36 -1.37 -25.18
C ILE A 70 -0.30 -1.72 -26.52
N GLY A 71 -1.17 -0.85 -27.04
CA GLY A 71 -1.90 -1.04 -28.29
C GLY A 71 -3.05 -2.06 -28.24
N LEU A 72 -3.65 -2.32 -27.07
CA LEU A 72 -4.70 -3.36 -26.88
C LEU A 72 -6.08 -2.76 -26.60
N GLU A 73 -6.61 -1.96 -27.53
CA GLU A 73 -7.87 -1.20 -27.36
C GLU A 73 -9.12 -2.06 -27.05
N PHE A 74 -9.14 -3.32 -27.50
CA PHE A 74 -10.26 -4.22 -27.22
C PHE A 74 -10.34 -4.64 -25.75
N MET A 75 -9.26 -4.47 -24.97
CA MET A 75 -9.18 -4.82 -23.55
C MET A 75 -9.43 -3.65 -22.60
N ASN A 76 -9.83 -2.48 -23.11
CA ASN A 76 -10.01 -1.26 -22.30
C ASN A 76 -10.96 -1.49 -21.13
N VAL A 77 -12.12 -2.09 -21.41
CA VAL A 77 -13.12 -2.37 -20.37
C VAL A 77 -12.57 -3.33 -19.32
N PHE A 78 -11.82 -4.36 -19.73
CA PHE A 78 -11.25 -5.35 -18.82
C PHE A 78 -10.22 -4.71 -17.88
N PHE A 79 -9.23 -3.99 -18.42
CA PHE A 79 -8.21 -3.36 -17.60
C PHE A 79 -8.76 -2.23 -16.73
N GLY A 80 -9.74 -1.46 -17.23
CA GLY A 80 -10.40 -0.44 -16.43
C GLY A 80 -11.28 -1.02 -15.32
N PHE A 81 -11.94 -2.15 -15.56
CA PHE A 81 -12.63 -2.89 -14.50
C PHE A 81 -11.64 -3.40 -13.46
N MET A 82 -10.50 -3.97 -13.87
CA MET A 82 -9.46 -4.43 -12.95
C MET A 82 -8.89 -3.27 -12.11
N ALA A 83 -8.73 -2.08 -12.70
CA ALA A 83 -8.35 -0.88 -11.97
C ALA A 83 -9.42 -0.44 -10.96
N ALA A 84 -10.69 -0.42 -11.36
CA ALA A 84 -11.79 -0.13 -10.44
C ALA A 84 -11.90 -1.18 -9.31
N LEU A 85 -11.66 -2.45 -9.63
CA LEU A 85 -11.71 -3.56 -8.69
C LEU A 85 -10.58 -3.47 -7.65
N SER A 86 -9.36 -3.15 -8.09
CA SER A 86 -8.21 -3.01 -7.19
C SER A 86 -8.43 -1.86 -6.19
N GLU A 87 -8.90 -0.71 -6.67
CA GLU A 87 -9.18 0.48 -5.86
C GLU A 87 -10.40 0.32 -4.93
N SER A 88 -11.26 -0.68 -5.19
CA SER A 88 -12.45 -0.97 -4.40
C SER A 88 -12.26 -2.21 -3.53
N ILE A 89 -12.64 -3.39 -4.07
CA ILE A 89 -12.65 -4.66 -3.35
C ILE A 89 -11.23 -5.07 -2.97
N GLY A 90 -10.25 -4.81 -3.85
CA GLY A 90 -8.84 -5.03 -3.54
C GLY A 90 -8.39 -4.27 -2.29
N MET A 91 -8.81 -3.02 -2.13
CA MET A 91 -8.50 -2.25 -0.93
C MET A 91 -9.24 -2.70 0.32
N ILE A 92 -10.43 -3.26 0.20
CA ILE A 92 -11.11 -3.93 1.33
C ILE A 92 -10.29 -5.16 1.78
N PHE A 93 -9.74 -5.92 0.84
CA PHE A 93 -8.85 -7.04 1.16
C PHE A 93 -7.54 -6.59 1.83
N VAL A 94 -6.92 -5.51 1.36
CA VAL A 94 -5.74 -4.91 2.02
C VAL A 94 -6.08 -4.41 3.42
N LEU A 95 -7.23 -3.75 3.60
CA LEU A 95 -7.73 -3.27 4.89
C LEU A 95 -7.86 -4.40 5.92
N LEU A 96 -8.51 -5.50 5.52
CA LEU A 96 -8.70 -6.69 6.35
C LEU A 96 -7.40 -7.49 6.53
N GLY A 97 -6.43 -7.27 5.63
CA GLY A 97 -5.22 -8.08 5.54
C GLY A 97 -5.53 -9.52 5.14
N LEU A 98 -6.47 -9.71 4.21
CA LEU A 98 -6.81 -10.98 3.59
C LEU A 98 -6.32 -10.99 2.13
N PHE A 99 -5.66 -12.04 1.66
CA PHE A 99 -5.04 -12.08 0.32
C PHE A 99 -4.23 -10.81 0.02
N MET A 100 -3.50 -10.35 1.02
CA MET A 100 -3.01 -8.98 1.04
C MET A 100 -1.94 -8.72 -0.04
N ARG A 101 -1.06 -9.69 -0.30
CA ARG A 101 -0.03 -9.58 -1.34
C ARG A 101 -0.60 -9.42 -2.75
N PRO A 102 -1.48 -10.32 -3.25
CA PRO A 102 -2.06 -10.13 -4.58
C PRO A 102 -2.93 -8.87 -4.66
N ALA A 103 -3.69 -8.53 -3.61
CA ALA A 103 -4.49 -7.31 -3.59
C ALA A 103 -3.63 -6.03 -3.64
N ALA A 104 -2.56 -5.97 -2.86
CA ALA A 104 -1.61 -4.86 -2.88
C ALA A 104 -0.88 -4.76 -4.22
N PHE A 105 -0.53 -5.88 -4.84
CA PHE A 105 0.10 -5.90 -6.18
C PHE A 105 -0.82 -5.33 -7.25
N LEU A 106 -2.11 -5.72 -7.25
CA LEU A 106 -3.09 -5.17 -8.19
C LEU A 106 -3.21 -3.64 -8.04
N LEU A 107 -3.31 -3.13 -6.80
CA LEU A 107 -3.36 -1.67 -6.59
C LEU A 107 -2.06 -0.99 -7.01
N LEU A 108 -0.92 -1.57 -6.65
CA LEU A 108 0.41 -1.09 -7.02
C LEU A 108 0.53 -0.93 -8.53
N PHE A 109 0.13 -1.94 -9.30
CA PHE A 109 0.14 -1.86 -10.76
C PHE A 109 -0.78 -0.75 -11.28
N THR A 110 -1.97 -0.59 -10.71
CA THR A 110 -2.91 0.45 -11.17
C THR A 110 -2.43 1.86 -10.86
N MET A 111 -1.77 2.07 -9.71
CA MET A 111 -1.17 3.36 -9.37
C MET A 111 0.08 3.66 -10.19
N PHE A 112 0.83 2.62 -10.59
CA PHE A 112 1.96 2.76 -11.51
C PHE A 112 1.51 3.28 -12.88
N VAL A 113 0.50 2.63 -13.47
CA VAL A 113 -0.09 3.08 -14.75
C VAL A 113 -0.65 4.49 -14.63
N ALA A 114 -1.43 4.77 -13.58
CA ALA A 114 -1.98 6.11 -13.36
C ALA A 114 -0.87 7.17 -13.23
N SER A 115 0.23 6.85 -12.55
CA SER A 115 1.37 7.76 -12.41
C SER A 115 2.01 8.07 -13.77
N ILE A 116 2.23 7.05 -14.61
CA ILE A 116 2.77 7.25 -15.96
C ILE A 116 1.81 8.11 -16.80
N ASN A 117 0.52 7.80 -16.78
CA ASN A 117 -0.46 8.53 -17.58
C ASN A 117 -0.49 10.02 -17.22
N HIS A 118 -0.52 10.35 -15.93
CA HIS A 118 -0.47 11.73 -15.47
C HIS A 118 0.83 12.46 -15.84
N LEU A 119 1.97 11.78 -15.79
CA LEU A 119 3.25 12.35 -16.20
C LEU A 119 3.28 12.65 -17.71
N VAL A 120 2.67 11.78 -18.52
CA VAL A 120 2.49 12.03 -19.96
C VAL A 120 1.57 13.22 -20.21
N ASP A 121 0.51 13.37 -19.41
CA ASP A 121 -0.38 14.54 -19.44
C ASP A 121 0.29 15.83 -18.91
N GLY A 122 1.57 15.79 -18.50
CA GLY A 122 2.33 16.93 -17.99
C GLY A 122 1.99 17.34 -16.56
N THR A 123 1.26 16.50 -15.83
CA THR A 123 0.85 16.75 -14.43
C THR A 123 1.65 15.90 -13.47
N PHE A 124 1.98 16.42 -12.27
CA PHE A 124 2.69 15.63 -11.26
C PHE A 124 1.70 14.81 -10.40
N PRO A 125 1.68 13.47 -10.47
CA PRO A 125 0.69 12.65 -9.81
C PRO A 125 1.08 12.29 -8.38
N GLU A 126 1.14 13.29 -7.50
CA GLU A 126 1.58 13.13 -6.11
C GLU A 126 0.82 12.00 -5.38
N LEU A 127 -0.51 11.99 -5.49
CA LEU A 127 -1.33 10.98 -4.82
C LEU A 127 -1.10 9.57 -5.36
N ALA A 128 -1.03 9.40 -6.69
CA ALA A 128 -0.82 8.08 -7.28
C ALA A 128 0.56 7.51 -6.88
N ILE A 129 1.60 8.35 -6.88
CA ILE A 129 2.95 7.97 -6.43
C ILE A 129 2.94 7.60 -4.94
N MET A 130 2.24 8.36 -4.09
CA MET A 130 2.12 8.06 -2.66
C MET A 130 1.45 6.71 -2.42
N TYR A 131 0.32 6.43 -3.08
CA TYR A 131 -0.33 5.13 -2.98
C TYR A 131 0.54 4.00 -3.55
N PHE A 132 1.24 4.23 -4.65
CA PHE A 132 2.19 3.27 -5.22
C PHE A 132 3.27 2.89 -4.20
N ILE A 133 3.94 3.86 -3.59
CA ILE A 133 5.00 3.63 -2.60
C ILE A 133 4.45 2.89 -1.38
N VAL A 134 3.29 3.32 -0.85
CA VAL A 134 2.68 2.67 0.31
C VAL A 134 2.33 1.22 0.01
N MET A 135 1.73 0.94 -1.15
CA MET A 135 1.43 -0.43 -1.56
C MET A 135 2.69 -1.26 -1.83
N LEU A 136 3.78 -0.66 -2.32
CA LEU A 136 5.05 -1.33 -2.51
C LEU A 136 5.66 -1.75 -1.17
N VAL A 137 5.69 -0.85 -0.19
CA VAL A 137 6.14 -1.16 1.18
C VAL A 137 5.31 -2.29 1.77
N LEU A 138 3.99 -2.19 1.65
CA LEU A 138 3.04 -3.19 2.12
C LEU A 138 3.21 -4.54 1.41
N PHE A 139 3.43 -4.56 0.10
CA PHE A 139 3.68 -5.77 -0.67
C PHE A 139 4.97 -6.48 -0.22
N ILE A 140 6.05 -5.72 0.01
CA ILE A 140 7.35 -6.25 0.46
C ILE A 140 7.27 -6.74 1.92
N CYS A 141 6.74 -5.91 2.83
CA CYS A 141 6.64 -6.25 4.25
C CYS A 141 5.60 -7.34 4.53
N GLY A 142 4.59 -7.46 3.66
CA GLY A 142 3.47 -8.37 3.82
C GLY A 142 2.42 -7.87 4.83
N PRO A 143 1.43 -8.72 5.16
CA PRO A 143 0.23 -8.31 5.91
C PRO A 143 0.49 -8.02 7.40
N GLY A 144 1.62 -8.46 7.97
CA GLY A 144 1.95 -8.30 9.38
C GLY A 144 1.15 -9.23 10.32
N LYS A 145 1.54 -9.28 11.60
CA LYS A 145 0.95 -10.21 12.59
C LYS A 145 -0.50 -9.89 12.97
N LEU A 146 -0.91 -8.63 12.82
CA LEU A 146 -2.28 -8.17 13.07
C LEU A 146 -3.08 -8.20 11.76
N SER A 147 -3.12 -9.34 11.09
CA SER A 147 -3.86 -9.53 9.83
C SER A 147 -4.68 -10.82 9.87
N LEU A 148 -5.76 -10.86 9.10
CA LEU A 148 -6.54 -12.08 8.96
C LEU A 148 -5.74 -13.17 8.24
N ASP A 149 -4.88 -12.80 7.27
CA ASP A 149 -3.95 -13.74 6.64
C ASP A 149 -3.09 -14.46 7.68
N TYR A 150 -2.52 -13.72 8.64
CA TYR A 150 -1.74 -14.33 9.71
C TYR A 150 -2.62 -15.22 10.61
N TYR A 151 -3.82 -14.79 10.97
CA TYR A 151 -4.71 -15.58 11.83
C TYR A 151 -5.16 -16.90 11.18
N TYR A 152 -5.51 -16.89 9.88
CA TYR A 152 -6.02 -18.07 9.18
C TYR A 152 -4.91 -18.97 8.62
N PHE A 153 -3.82 -18.40 8.11
CA PHE A 153 -2.75 -19.18 7.46
C PHE A 153 -1.55 -19.47 8.36
N SER A 154 -1.33 -18.73 9.45
CA SER A 154 -0.20 -19.00 10.37
C SER A 154 -0.53 -19.95 11.52
N LYS A 155 -1.81 -20.30 11.74
CA LYS A 155 -2.24 -21.16 12.85
C LYS A 155 -2.14 -22.66 12.54
N LYS A 156 -1.36 -23.03 11.52
CA LYS A 156 -1.24 -24.41 11.03
C LYS A 156 0.12 -25.07 11.24
N ASP A 157 0.98 -24.47 12.06
CA ASP A 157 2.19 -25.13 12.61
C ASP A 157 2.26 -24.92 14.12
#